data_AF-A0A924WGN9-F1
#
_entry.id   AF-A0A924WGN9-F1
#
_cell.length_a   1.000
_cell.length_b   1.000
_cell.length_c   1.000
_cell.angle_alpha   90.00
_cell.angle_beta   90.00
_cell.angle_gamma   90.00
#
_symmetry.space_group_name_H-M   'P 1'
#
loop_
_entity.id
_entity.type
_entity.pdbx_description
1 polymer ?
#
loop_
_entity_poly.entity_id
_entity_poly.type
_entity_poly.pdbx_seq_one_letter_code
_entity_poly.pdbx_strand_id
1 'polypeptide(L)'
;MFKKTPIFLFALLLSATLSAQTAPKYGHMNLGNLLELLPDTKKANEDLKGYTDKLGAKDDSLGRALQVAAESLQKEYDAGNLTPLQAQQRQAELQKQQEFLQKFEQEANQMVTAKREELLRPILTKVDDAIKAVAK
;
A
#
# COMPACT_ATOMS: atom_id res chain seq x y z
N MET A 1 6.89 7.18 -54.81
CA MET A 1 6.75 5.73 -54.50
C MET A 1 7.03 5.59 -53.00
N PHE A 2 6.11 5.35 -52.05
CA PHE A 2 5.13 4.24 -51.89
C PHE A 2 5.76 2.92 -52.36
N LYS A 3 6.00 1.86 -51.58
CA LYS A 3 5.22 1.24 -50.49
C LYS A 3 6.16 0.35 -49.63
N LYS A 4 6.03 0.38 -48.29
CA LYS A 4 5.49 -0.69 -47.41
C LYS A 4 6.27 -2.02 -47.34
N THR A 5 6.75 -2.29 -46.13
CA THR A 5 7.02 -3.58 -45.46
C THR A 5 6.04 -4.70 -45.87
N PRO A 6 6.41 -6.00 -45.77
CA PRO A 6 6.23 -6.70 -44.49
C PRO A 6 7.07 -7.99 -44.26
N ILE A 7 6.87 -8.58 -43.06
CA ILE A 7 7.01 -9.99 -42.65
C ILE A 7 8.24 -10.27 -41.74
N PHE A 8 8.05 -10.34 -40.42
CA PHE A 8 7.56 -11.48 -39.62
C PHE A 8 8.64 -12.56 -39.44
N LEU A 9 9.01 -12.80 -38.18
CA LEU A 9 9.61 -14.01 -37.57
C LEU A 9 10.74 -13.66 -36.58
N PHE A 10 10.39 -12.96 -35.51
CA PHE A 10 11.01 -13.24 -34.20
C PHE A 10 10.01 -12.97 -33.08
N ALA A 11 8.80 -13.51 -33.27
CA ALA A 11 8.01 -13.98 -32.15
C ALA A 11 8.40 -15.46 -32.01
N LEU A 12 8.97 -15.85 -30.87
CA LEU A 12 8.51 -17.01 -30.11
C LEU A 12 9.38 -17.23 -28.86
N LEU A 13 8.74 -17.15 -27.69
CA LEU A 13 9.03 -17.87 -26.45
C LEU A 13 10.38 -17.63 -25.77
N LEU A 14 10.37 -16.79 -24.74
CA LEU A 14 10.85 -17.21 -23.42
C LEU A 14 9.99 -16.55 -22.32
N SER A 15 8.92 -17.28 -22.00
CA SER A 15 8.52 -17.57 -20.63
C SER A 15 8.15 -16.36 -19.77
N ALA A 16 6.90 -15.95 -19.92
CA ALA A 16 6.11 -15.37 -18.85
C ALA A 16 6.18 -16.28 -17.60
N THR A 17 7.04 -15.96 -16.64
CA THR A 17 6.72 -16.25 -15.24
C THR A 17 5.70 -15.20 -14.82
N LEU A 18 4.47 -15.44 -15.26
CA LEU A 18 3.29 -14.86 -14.66
C LEU A 18 3.27 -15.40 -13.23
N SER A 19 3.95 -14.70 -12.32
CA SER A 19 3.68 -14.83 -10.90
C SER A 19 2.23 -14.44 -10.75
N ALA A 20 1.38 -15.46 -10.77
CA ALA A 20 0.04 -15.40 -10.26
C ALA A 20 0.17 -15.01 -8.78
N GLN A 21 0.31 -13.71 -8.53
CA GLN A 21 -0.24 -13.11 -7.34
C GLN A 21 -1.74 -13.28 -7.48
N THR A 22 -2.22 -14.48 -7.17
CA THR A 22 -3.51 -14.62 -6.53
C THR A 22 -3.42 -13.76 -5.28
N ALA A 23 -3.72 -12.46 -5.43
CA ALA A 23 -4.25 -11.68 -4.34
C ALA A 23 -5.28 -12.58 -3.67
N PRO A 24 -5.22 -12.81 -2.35
CA PRO A 24 -6.24 -13.57 -1.68
C PRO A 24 -7.58 -12.96 -2.08
N LYS A 25 -8.35 -13.65 -2.93
CA LYS A 25 -9.67 -13.22 -3.38
C LYS A 25 -10.65 -13.46 -2.23
N TYR A 26 -10.34 -12.92 -1.06
CA TYR A 26 -11.29 -12.78 0.02
C TYR A 26 -12.06 -11.49 -0.25
N GLY A 27 -13.19 -11.63 -0.94
CA GLY A 27 -14.34 -10.77 -0.66
C GLY A 27 -14.57 -9.51 -1.50
N HIS A 28 -14.20 -9.48 -2.78
CA HIS A 28 -14.97 -8.68 -3.76
C HIS A 28 -16.09 -9.51 -4.43
N MET A 29 -16.44 -10.67 -3.85
CA MET A 29 -17.43 -11.59 -4.43
C MET A 29 -18.50 -11.92 -3.38
N ASN A 30 -19.67 -11.32 -3.53
CA ASN A 30 -20.95 -11.72 -2.92
C ASN A 30 -21.11 -11.79 -1.38
N LEU A 31 -20.17 -11.25 -0.59
CA LEU A 31 -20.41 -10.97 0.83
C LEU A 31 -20.81 -9.50 1.08
N GLY A 32 -20.61 -8.61 0.10
CA GLY A 32 -21.00 -7.19 0.20
C GLY A 32 -22.50 -7.01 0.43
N ASN A 33 -23.34 -7.77 -0.27
CA ASN A 33 -24.80 -7.62 -0.19
C ASN A 33 -25.42 -8.17 1.11
N LEU A 34 -24.77 -9.12 1.79
CA LEU A 34 -25.25 -9.67 3.09
C LEU A 34 -24.68 -8.88 4.27
N LEU A 35 -23.46 -8.36 4.14
CA LEU A 35 -22.80 -7.60 5.19
C LEU A 35 -23.24 -6.13 5.27
N GLU A 36 -23.77 -5.55 4.19
CA GLU A 36 -24.40 -4.22 4.20
C GLU A 36 -25.66 -4.13 5.08
N LEU A 37 -26.28 -5.27 5.41
CA LEU A 37 -27.44 -5.34 6.31
C LEU A 37 -27.07 -5.36 7.80
N LEU A 38 -25.79 -5.56 8.15
CA LEU A 38 -25.35 -5.64 9.54
C LEU A 38 -24.63 -4.34 9.96
N PRO A 39 -25.09 -3.66 11.04
CA PRO A 39 -24.45 -2.43 11.52
C PRO A 39 -22.98 -2.65 11.91
N ASP A 40 -22.64 -3.87 12.33
CA ASP A 40 -21.28 -4.26 12.72
C ASP A 40 -20.30 -4.18 11.53
N THR A 41 -20.74 -4.48 10.30
CA THR A 41 -19.86 -4.36 9.12
C THR A 41 -19.65 -2.92 8.71
N LYS A 42 -20.67 -2.07 8.88
CA LYS A 42 -20.52 -0.63 8.63
C LYS A 42 -19.45 -0.03 9.56
N LYS A 43 -19.51 -0.39 10.85
CA LYS A 43 -18.49 0.03 11.83
C LYS A 43 -17.09 -0.48 11.48
N ALA A 44 -16.97 -1.75 11.11
CA ALA A 44 -15.68 -2.32 10.66
C ALA A 44 -15.12 -1.58 9.43
N ASN A 45 -15.97 -1.19 8.48
CA ASN A 45 -15.55 -0.43 7.31
C ASN A 45 -15.10 1.00 7.67
N GLU A 46 -15.81 1.67 8.58
CA GLU A 46 -15.43 3.00 9.09
C GLU A 46 -14.09 2.95 9.84
N ASP A 47 -13.90 1.95 10.72
CA ASP A 47 -12.66 1.74 11.46
C ASP A 47 -11.49 1.43 10.50
N LEU A 48 -11.71 0.61 9.47
CA LEU A 48 -10.70 0.30 8.46
C LEU A 48 -10.34 1.53 7.61
N LYS A 49 -11.34 2.34 7.25
CA LYS A 49 -11.12 3.59 6.52
C LYS A 49 -10.29 4.55 7.38
N GLY A 50 -10.66 4.77 8.63
CA GLY A 50 -9.91 5.62 9.54
C GLY A 50 -8.48 5.15 9.78
N TYR A 51 -8.25 3.83 9.80
CA TYR A 51 -6.90 3.26 9.87
C TYR A 51 -6.08 3.53 8.61
N THR A 52 -6.68 3.32 7.43
CA THR A 52 -6.04 3.61 6.13
C THR A 52 -5.71 5.10 6.00
N ASP A 53 -6.65 5.98 6.35
CA ASP A 53 -6.45 7.43 6.31
C ASP A 53 -5.30 7.87 7.23
N LYS A 54 -5.17 7.27 8.42
CA LYS A 54 -4.06 7.55 9.35
C LYS A 54 -2.70 7.14 8.77
N LEU A 55 -2.64 5.98 8.13
CA LEU A 55 -1.40 5.51 7.48
C LEU A 55 -1.03 6.40 6.30
N GLY A 56 -2.00 6.79 5.46
CA GLY A 56 -1.78 7.74 4.36
C GLY A 56 -1.31 9.11 4.85
N ALA A 57 -1.94 9.66 5.89
CA ALA A 57 -1.51 10.94 6.47
C ALA A 57 -0.07 10.88 7.03
N LYS A 58 0.34 9.73 7.58
CA LYS A 58 1.70 9.52 8.05
C LYS A 58 2.68 9.43 6.88
N ASP A 59 2.33 8.71 5.82
CA ASP A 59 3.11 8.61 4.59
C ASP A 59 3.35 9.99 3.96
N ASP A 60 2.28 10.76 3.77
CA ASP A 60 2.34 12.15 3.25
C ASP A 60 3.19 13.07 4.13
N SER A 61 3.15 12.88 5.45
CA SER A 61 3.97 13.66 6.38
C SER A 61 5.45 13.31 6.25
N LEU A 62 5.77 12.03 6.10
CA LEU A 62 7.15 11.57 5.94
C LEU A 62 7.73 11.99 4.58
N GLY A 63 6.95 11.85 3.51
CA GLY A 63 7.34 12.32 2.18
C GLY A 63 7.62 13.82 2.14
N ARG A 64 6.74 14.63 2.75
CA ARG A 64 6.97 16.08 2.88
C ARG A 64 8.20 16.41 3.72
N ALA A 65 8.41 15.72 4.84
CA ALA A 65 9.57 15.93 5.68
C ALA A 65 10.88 15.62 4.92
N LEU A 66 10.90 14.54 4.14
CA LEU A 66 12.04 14.17 3.30
C LEU A 66 12.31 15.21 2.22
N GLN A 67 11.27 15.70 1.54
CA GLN A 67 11.41 16.77 0.55
C GLN A 67 11.99 18.05 1.17
N VAL A 68 11.42 18.49 2.31
CA VAL A 68 11.91 19.69 3.02
C VAL A 68 13.37 19.51 3.46
N ALA A 69 13.74 18.33 3.97
CA ALA A 69 15.10 18.05 4.39
C ALA A 69 16.09 18.06 3.20
N ALA A 70 15.69 17.54 2.03
CA ALA A 70 16.49 17.59 0.82
C ALA A 70 16.66 19.03 0.30
N GLU A 71 15.59 19.81 0.26
CA GLU A 71 15.65 21.23 -0.11
C GLU A 71 16.51 22.05 0.85
N SER A 72 16.41 21.78 2.16
CA SER A 72 17.23 22.43 3.19
C SER A 72 18.70 22.10 3.02
N LEU A 73 19.03 20.83 2.75
CA LEU A 73 20.40 20.40 2.50
C LEU A 73 20.99 21.12 1.27
N GLN A 74 20.24 21.21 0.17
CA GLN A 74 20.67 21.90 -1.04
C GLN A 74 20.95 23.39 -0.75
N LYS A 75 20.01 24.08 -0.08
CA LYS A 75 20.17 25.50 0.28
C LYS A 75 21.37 25.75 1.19
N GLU A 76 21.56 24.93 2.21
CA GLU A 76 22.69 25.06 3.13
C GLU A 76 24.04 24.76 2.45
N TYR A 77 24.06 23.83 1.50
CA TYR A 77 25.24 23.51 0.70
C TYR A 77 25.62 24.67 -0.22
N ASP A 78 24.65 25.21 -0.96
CA ASP A 78 24.86 26.35 -1.88
C ASP A 78 25.27 27.64 -1.14
N ALA A 79 24.80 27.80 0.10
CA ALA A 79 25.19 28.90 0.97
C ALA A 79 26.59 28.71 1.61
N GLY A 80 27.24 27.56 1.43
CA GLY A 80 28.54 27.26 2.04
C GLY A 80 28.48 27.04 3.56
N ASN A 81 27.29 26.80 4.12
CA ASN A 81 27.06 26.68 5.56
C ASN A 81 27.37 25.27 6.10
N LEU A 82 27.67 24.31 5.22
CA LEU A 82 27.92 22.92 5.59
C LEU A 82 29.36 22.52 5.37
N THR A 83 29.94 21.87 6.38
CA THR A 83 31.18 21.12 6.19
C THR A 83 30.92 19.87 5.34
N PRO A 84 31.94 19.32 4.64
CA PRO A 84 31.80 18.08 3.87
C PRO A 84 31.26 16.91 4.70
N LEU A 85 31.66 16.80 5.97
CA LEU A 85 31.20 15.77 6.88
C LEU A 85 29.71 15.92 7.23
N GLN A 86 29.25 17.14 7.51
CA GLN A 86 27.83 17.41 7.79
C GLN A 86 26.96 17.17 6.56
N ALA A 87 27.42 17.57 5.38
CA ALA A 87 26.72 17.31 4.13
C ALA A 87 26.57 15.80 3.86
N GLN A 88 27.64 15.03 4.07
CA GLN A 88 27.63 13.57 3.94
C GLN A 88 26.67 12.91 4.95
N GLN A 89 26.68 13.33 6.21
CA GLN A 89 25.77 12.82 7.23
C GLN A 89 24.30 13.08 6.87
N ARG A 90 23.98 14.30 6.43
CA ARG A 90 22.61 14.65 6.00
C ARG A 90 22.18 13.89 4.75
N GLN A 91 23.07 13.66 3.79
CA GLN A 91 22.76 12.78 2.64
C GLN A 91 22.45 11.35 3.08
N ALA A 92 23.24 10.79 4.01
CA ALA A 92 22.99 9.45 4.53
C ALA A 92 21.68 9.36 5.31
N GLU A 93 21.32 10.41 6.06
CA GLU A 93 20.02 10.53 6.75
C GLU A 93 18.87 10.50 5.74
N LEU A 94 18.96 11.30 4.66
CA LEU A 94 17.94 11.34 3.59
C LEU A 94 17.77 9.98 2.90
N GLN A 95 18.87 9.29 2.60
CA GLN A 95 18.82 7.94 2.03
C GLN A 95 18.11 6.97 2.97
N LYS A 96 18.43 6.98 4.27
CA LYS A 96 17.75 6.14 5.27
C LYS A 96 16.27 6.47 5.38
N GLN A 97 15.90 7.75 5.36
CA GLN A 97 14.50 8.18 5.38
C GLN A 97 13.76 7.70 4.13
N GLN A 98 14.41 7.70 2.97
CA GLN A 98 13.84 7.21 1.72
C GLN A 98 13.62 5.69 1.74
N GLU A 99 14.60 4.93 2.22
CA GLU A 99 14.46 3.48 2.44
C GLU A 99 13.36 3.17 3.47
N PHE A 100 13.29 3.97 4.54
CA PHE A 100 12.25 3.83 5.55
C PHE A 100 10.86 4.10 4.94
N LEU A 101 10.70 5.13 4.11
CA LEU A 101 9.43 5.42 3.45
C LEU A 101 8.97 4.26 2.57
N GLN A 102 9.88 3.70 1.75
CA GLN A 102 9.57 2.53 0.91
C GLN A 102 9.14 1.31 1.75
N LYS A 103 9.82 1.06 2.87
CA LYS A 103 9.44 -0.02 3.80
C LYS A 103 8.09 0.28 4.46
N PHE A 104 7.87 1.53 4.87
CA PHE A 104 6.63 1.96 5.49
C PHE A 104 5.44 1.76 4.55
N GLU A 105 5.56 2.09 3.26
CA GLU A 105 4.51 1.82 2.27
C GLU A 105 4.18 0.32 2.16
N GLN A 106 5.19 -0.55 2.14
CA GLN A 106 5.00 -2.00 2.11
C GLN A 106 4.33 -2.52 3.38
N GLU A 107 4.82 -2.09 4.54
CA GLU A 107 4.28 -2.45 5.85
C GLU A 107 2.86 -1.91 6.04
N ALA A 108 2.57 -0.69 5.57
CA ALA A 108 1.24 -0.08 5.63
C ALA A 108 0.20 -0.93 4.91
N ASN A 109 0.52 -1.46 3.72
CA ASN A 109 -0.36 -2.37 2.99
C ASN A 109 -0.62 -3.69 3.75
N GLN A 110 0.41 -4.25 4.38
CA GLN A 110 0.27 -5.44 5.22
C GLN A 110 -0.59 -5.15 6.46
N MET A 111 -0.35 -4.01 7.10
CA MET A 111 -1.11 -3.56 8.26
C MET A 111 -2.59 -3.34 7.95
N VAL A 112 -2.92 -2.72 6.81
CA VAL A 112 -4.33 -2.56 6.37
C VAL A 112 -4.99 -3.92 6.15
N THR A 113 -4.29 -4.86 5.54
CA THR A 113 -4.80 -6.22 5.31
C THR A 113 -5.06 -6.96 6.62
N ALA A 114 -4.08 -6.94 7.53
CA ALA A 114 -4.21 -7.54 8.86
C ALA A 114 -5.36 -6.90 9.66
N LYS A 115 -5.49 -5.57 9.59
CA LYS A 115 -6.57 -4.85 10.29
C LYS A 115 -7.95 -5.22 9.73
N ARG A 116 -8.06 -5.38 8.41
CA ARG A 116 -9.30 -5.86 7.78
C ARG A 116 -9.68 -7.24 8.29
N GLU A 117 -8.73 -8.18 8.36
CA GLU A 117 -9.00 -9.53 8.86
C GLU A 117 -9.43 -9.52 10.33
N GLU A 118 -8.74 -8.73 11.18
CA GLU A 118 -9.08 -8.56 12.59
C GLU A 118 -10.51 -8.04 12.78
N LEU A 119 -10.93 -7.05 11.97
CA LEU A 119 -12.26 -6.45 12.05
C LEU A 119 -13.36 -7.37 11.49
N LEU A 120 -13.06 -8.19 10.49
CA LEU A 120 -14.03 -9.11 9.89
C LEU A 120 -14.24 -10.40 10.68
N ARG A 121 -13.20 -10.89 11.38
CA ARG A 121 -13.26 -12.14 12.16
C ARG A 121 -14.47 -12.24 13.10
N PRO A 122 -14.78 -11.25 13.97
CA PRO A 122 -15.93 -11.34 14.87
C PRO A 122 -17.28 -11.30 14.13
N ILE A 123 -17.35 -10.62 12.99
CA ILE A 123 -18.56 -10.55 12.17
C ILE A 123 -18.84 -11.92 11.55
N LEU A 124 -17.82 -12.58 11.01
CA LEU A 124 -17.93 -13.91 10.44
C LEU A 124 -18.38 -14.95 11.49
N THR A 125 -17.87 -14.86 12.72
CA THR A 125 -18.32 -15.72 13.83
C THR A 125 -19.81 -15.51 14.15
N LYS A 126 -20.27 -14.25 14.23
CA LYS A 126 -21.70 -13.96 14.47
C LYS A 126 -22.60 -14.49 13.36
N VAL A 127 -22.16 -14.41 12.11
CA VAL A 127 -22.90 -14.94 10.96
C VAL A 127 -22.97 -16.47 11.02
N ASP A 128 -21.87 -17.16 11.34
CA ASP A 128 -21.85 -18.62 11.49
C ASP A 128 -22.77 -19.11 12.62
N ASP A 129 -22.75 -18.42 13.77
CA ASP A 129 -23.64 -18.73 14.90
C ASP A 129 -25.12 -18.49 14.54
N ALA A 130 -25.44 -17.42 13.81
CA ALA A 130 -26.79 -17.14 13.34
C ALA A 130 -27.29 -18.19 12.34
N ILE A 131 -26.43 -18.65 11.42
CA ILE A 131 -26.76 -19.73 10.48
C ILE A 131 -27.05 -21.03 11.24
N LYS A 132 -26.23 -21.39 12.23
CA LYS A 132 -26.45 -22.58 13.07
C LYS A 132 -27.73 -22.51 13.89
N ALA A 133 -28.13 -21.31 14.31
CA ALA A 133 -29.37 -21.09 15.06
C ALA A 133 -30.62 -21.27 14.19
N VAL A 134 -30.57 -20.89 12.91
CA VAL A 134 -31.69 -21.04 11.95
C VAL A 134 -31.74 -22.44 11.33
N ALA A 135 -30.62 -23.15 11.29
CA ALA A 135 -30.54 -24.53 10.80
C ALA A 135 -31.02 -25.59 11.81
N LYS A 136 -31.44 -25.19 13.02
CA LYS A 136 -32.10 -26.03 14.02
C LYS A 136 -33.62 -25.89 13.93
#